data_AF-A0A9X2VXX4-F1
#
_entry.id   AF-A0A9X2VXX4-F1
#
_cell.length_a   1.000
_cell.length_b   1.000
_cell.length_c   1.000
_cell.angle_alpha   90.00
_cell.angle_beta   90.00
_cell.angle_gamma   90.00
#
_symmetry.space_group_name_H-M   'P 1'
#
loop_
_entity.id
_entity.type
_entity.pdbx_description
1 polymer ?
#
loop_
_entity_poly.entity_id
_entity_poly.type
_entity_poly.pdbx_seq_one_letter_code
_entity_poly.pdbx_strand_id
1 'polypeptide(L)'
;MMTGDDEATSMKAIAIVRDLQRKLANQCFERGISPEDIALGCLHGAFDVAEGAKGPGMTALEWMRTGLDLIERQLLAREIVQ
;
A
#
# COMPACT_ATOMS: atom_id res chain seq x y z
N MET A 1 -9.46 1.42 -19.87
CA MET A 1 -8.12 0.87 -20.15
C MET A 1 -7.13 1.94 -19.72
N MET A 2 -6.28 1.66 -18.73
CA MET A 2 -5.31 2.62 -18.22
C MET A 2 -4.15 2.68 -19.23
N THR A 3 -3.77 3.87 -19.68
CA THR A 3 -2.68 4.04 -20.66
C THR A 3 -1.32 3.91 -19.96
N GLY A 4 -0.23 3.67 -20.71
CA GLY A 4 1.11 3.54 -20.13
C GLY A 4 1.58 4.79 -19.35
N ASP A 5 1.08 5.97 -19.72
CA ASP A 5 1.35 7.23 -19.01
C ASP A 5 0.59 7.34 -17.68
N ASP A 6 -0.62 6.77 -17.60
CA ASP A 6 -1.43 6.72 -16.38
C ASP A 6 -0.78 5.79 -15.33
N GLU A 7 -0.17 4.71 -15.79
CA GLU A 7 0.57 3.77 -14.93
C GLU A 7 1.84 4.42 -14.37
N ALA A 8 2.64 5.09 -15.22
CA ALA A 8 3.84 5.80 -14.78
C ALA A 8 3.53 6.92 -13.77
N THR A 9 2.45 7.67 -13.98
CA THR A 9 1.99 8.72 -13.06
C THR A 9 1.54 8.14 -11.73
N SER A 10 0.81 7.03 -11.76
CA SER A 10 0.36 6.32 -10.56
C SER A 10 1.54 5.76 -9.76
N MET A 11 2.56 5.22 -10.43
CA MET A 11 3.76 4.71 -9.77
C MET A 11 4.57 5.80 -9.05
N LYS A 12 4.61 7.03 -9.58
CA LYS A 12 5.24 8.18 -8.88
C LYS A 12 4.47 8.56 -7.61
N ALA A 13 3.14 8.62 -7.68
CA ALA A 13 2.30 8.91 -6.52
C ALA A 13 2.45 7.82 -5.43
N ILE A 14 2.45 6.55 -5.82
CA ILE A 14 2.69 5.41 -4.92
C ILE A 14 4.06 5.54 -4.24
N ALA A 15 5.10 5.92 -4.97
CA ALA A 15 6.45 6.09 -4.40
C ALA A 15 6.49 7.20 -3.33
N ILE A 16 5.81 8.33 -3.56
CA ILE A 16 5.72 9.44 -2.59
C ILE A 16 5.02 8.96 -1.30
N VAL A 17 3.87 8.30 -1.43
CA VAL A 17 3.11 7.79 -0.26
C VAL A 17 3.95 6.78 0.53
N ARG A 18 4.67 5.88 -0.16
CA ARG A 18 5.57 4.90 0.48
C ARG A 18 6.74 5.54 1.22
N ASP A 19 7.25 6.68 0.76
CA ASP A 19 8.32 7.40 1.46
C ASP A 19 7.79 8.05 2.74
N LEU A 20 6.61 8.69 2.68
CA LEU A 20 5.95 9.27 3.84
C LEU A 20 5.60 8.22 4.88
N GLN A 21 5.06 7.07 4.47
CA GLN A 21 4.75 5.96 5.38
C GLN A 21 6.00 5.41 6.07
N ARG A 22 7.14 5.33 5.38
CA ARG A 22 8.42 4.90 6.00
C ARG A 22 8.90 5.90 7.06
N LYS A 23 8.79 7.19 6.78
CA LYS A 23 9.11 8.24 7.76
C LYS A 23 8.22 8.15 8.99
N LEU A 24 6.91 7.98 8.79
CA LEU A 24 5.95 7.79 9.87
C LEU A 24 6.27 6.54 10.70
N ALA A 25 6.57 5.41 10.04
CA ALA A 25 6.94 4.16 10.71
C ALA A 25 8.17 4.34 11.62
N ASN A 26 9.21 5.05 11.13
CA ASN A 26 10.38 5.37 11.94
C ASN A 26 10.01 6.22 13.16
N GLN A 27 9.18 7.25 12.99
CA GLN A 27 8.71 8.09 14.09
C GLN A 27 7.87 7.32 15.12
N CYS A 28 7.06 6.35 14.68
CA CYS A 28 6.32 5.46 15.58
C CYS A 28 7.26 4.53 16.36
N PHE A 29 8.28 3.99 15.68
CA PHE A 29 9.27 3.13 16.31
C PHE A 29 10.11 3.89 17.36
N GLU A 30 10.52 5.12 17.06
CA GLU A 30 11.18 6.02 18.02
C GLU A 30 10.34 6.31 19.28
N ARG A 31 9.01 6.16 19.19
CA ARG A 31 8.08 6.29 20.31
C ARG A 31 7.84 4.97 21.07
N GLY A 32 8.55 3.90 20.72
CA GLY A 32 8.46 2.59 21.35
C GLY A 32 7.29 1.72 20.88
N ILE A 33 6.67 2.04 19.74
CA ILE A 33 5.62 1.20 19.14
C ILE A 33 6.30 0.03 18.41
N SER A 34 5.76 -1.18 18.59
CA SER A 34 6.30 -2.38 17.96
C SER A 34 6.16 -2.31 16.43
N PRO A 35 7.09 -2.90 15.65
CA PRO A 35 6.95 -3.01 14.20
C PRO A 35 5.63 -3.68 13.76
N GLU A 36 5.17 -4.67 14.53
CA GLU A 36 3.92 -5.40 14.29
C GLU A 36 2.71 -4.45 14.42
N ASP A 37 2.64 -3.65 15.48
CA ASP A 37 1.56 -2.67 15.68
C ASP A 37 1.61 -1.55 14.64
N ILE A 38 2.80 -1.10 14.24
CA ILE A 38 2.98 -0.13 13.16
C ILE A 38 2.44 -0.68 11.85
N ALA A 39 2.76 -1.93 11.51
CA ALA A 39 2.26 -2.58 10.31
C ALA A 39 0.73 -2.73 10.34
N LEU A 40 0.14 -3.15 11.47
CA LEU A 40 -1.30 -3.22 11.63
C LEU A 40 -1.96 -1.85 11.48
N GLY A 41 -1.41 -0.81 12.10
CA GLY A 41 -1.91 0.56 11.97
C GLY A 41 -1.86 1.07 10.53
N CYS A 42 -0.81 0.74 9.77
CA CYS A 42 -0.74 1.06 8.34
C CYS A 42 -1.80 0.33 7.52
N LEU A 43 -2.09 -0.94 7.85
CA LEU A 43 -3.15 -1.71 7.19
C LEU A 43 -4.54 -1.14 7.47
N HIS A 44 -4.81 -0.73 8.71
CA HIS A 44 -6.04 -0.01 9.06
C HIS A 44 -6.16 1.31 8.31
N GLY A 45 -5.09 2.12 8.26
CA GLY A 45 -5.12 3.36 7.48
C GLY A 45 -5.34 3.14 5.98
N ALA A 46 -4.81 2.05 5.41
CA ALA A 46 -5.09 1.65 4.03
C ALA A 46 -6.56 1.23 3.84
N PHE A 47 -7.15 0.56 4.84
CA PHE A 47 -8.56 0.20 4.85
C PHE A 47 -9.46 1.44 4.92
N ASP A 48 -9.15 2.44 5.75
CA ASP A 48 -9.91 3.69 5.84
C ASP A 48 -9.96 4.43 4.49
N VAL A 49 -8.82 4.47 3.78
CA VAL A 49 -8.74 5.03 2.42
C VAL A 49 -9.60 4.22 1.44
N ALA A 50 -9.57 2.89 1.54
CA ALA A 50 -10.37 2.00 0.70
C ALA A 50 -11.88 2.18 0.96
N GLU A 51 -12.29 2.31 2.22
CA GLU A 51 -13.70 2.58 2.58
C GLU A 51 -14.18 3.91 1.98
N GLY A 52 -13.37 4.96 2.09
CA GLY A 52 -13.69 6.27 1.50
C GLY A 52 -13.76 6.27 -0.02
N ALA A 53 -12.97 5.42 -0.70
CA ALA A 53 -12.87 5.42 -2.16
C ALA A 53 -13.79 4.41 -2.86
N LYS A 54 -14.07 3.25 -2.23
CA LYS A 54 -14.73 2.10 -2.88
C LYS A 54 -16.00 1.65 -2.18
N GLY A 55 -16.24 2.08 -0.94
CA GLY A 55 -17.40 1.70 -0.16
C GLY A 55 -17.03 0.81 1.02
N PRO A 56 -17.98 0.60 1.95
CA PRO A 56 -17.70 0.09 3.28
C PRO A 56 -17.37 -1.40 3.33
N GLY A 57 -16.65 -1.80 4.37
CA GLY A 57 -16.48 -3.20 4.78
C GLY A 57 -15.82 -4.08 3.72
N MET A 58 -16.53 -5.13 3.29
CA MET A 58 -15.96 -6.13 2.38
C MET A 58 -15.55 -5.56 1.03
N THR A 59 -16.25 -4.54 0.51
CA THR A 59 -15.90 -3.91 -0.76
C THR A 59 -14.52 -3.24 -0.69
N ALA A 60 -14.22 -2.57 0.43
CA ALA A 60 -12.89 -2.01 0.68
C ALA A 60 -11.81 -3.10 0.77
N LEU A 61 -12.09 -4.20 1.48
CA LEU A 61 -11.16 -5.33 1.59
C LEU A 61 -10.86 -5.98 0.24
N GLU A 62 -11.86 -6.20 -0.61
CA GLU A 62 -11.67 -6.78 -1.95
C GLU A 62 -10.80 -5.88 -2.84
N TRP A 63 -11.00 -4.56 -2.74
CA TRP A 63 -10.14 -3.61 -3.45
C TRP A 63 -8.70 -3.63 -2.93
N MET A 64 -8.50 -3.71 -1.62
CA MET A 64 -7.15 -3.86 -1.03
C MET A 64 -6.47 -5.14 -1.49
N ARG A 65 -7.20 -6.27 -1.59
CA ARG A 65 -6.67 -7.54 -2.12
C ARG A 65 -6.17 -7.39 -3.56
N THR A 66 -6.89 -6.65 -4.40
CA THR A 66 -6.41 -6.35 -5.77
C THR A 66 -5.07 -5.61 -5.76
N GLY A 67 -4.85 -4.72 -4.78
CA GLY A 67 -3.57 -4.04 -4.57
C GLY A 67 -2.47 -4.99 -4.08
N LEU A 68 -2.79 -5.96 -3.22
CA LEU A 68 -1.86 -7.01 -2.80
C LEU A 68 -1.45 -7.93 -3.95
N ASP A 69 -2.41 -8.31 -4.81
CA ASP A 69 -2.14 -9.12 -6.01
C ASP A 69 -1.17 -8.40 -6.97
N LEU A 70 -1.18 -7.07 -7.00
CA LEU A 70 -0.22 -6.28 -7.79
C LEU A 70 1.18 -6.37 -7.18
N ILE A 71 1.30 -6.24 -5.85
CA ILE A 71 2.59 -6.35 -5.15
C ILE A 71 3.16 -7.75 -5.33
N GLU A 72 2.34 -8.79 -5.16
CA GLU A 72 2.72 -10.18 -5.36
C GLU A 72 3.26 -10.42 -6.78
N ARG A 73 2.53 -9.97 -7.81
CA ARG A 73 2.98 -10.07 -9.21
C ARG A 73 4.30 -9.35 -9.45
N GLN A 74 4.52 -8.19 -8.84
CA GLN A 74 5.79 -7.46 -8.95
C GLN A 74 6.95 -8.20 -8.28
N LEU A 75 6.71 -8.89 -7.17
CA LEU A 75 7.73 -9.70 -6.49
C LEU A 75 8.08 -10.92 -7.33
N LEU A 76 7.08 -11.67 -7.79
CA LEU A 76 7.29 -12.84 -8.66
C LEU A 76 8.02 -12.46 -9.96
N ALA A 77 7.67 -11.32 -10.58
CA ALA A 77 8.35 -10.84 -11.77
C ALA A 77 9.83 -10.47 -11.50
N ARG A 78 10.18 -10.04 -10.29
CA ARG A 78 11.57 -9.76 -9.90
C ARG A 78 12.35 -11.04 -9.63
N GLU A 79 11.72 -12.06 -9.06
CA GLU A 79 12.32 -13.38 -8.82
C GLU A 79 12.61 -14.13 -10.13
N ILE A 80 11.79 -13.95 -11.16
CA ILE A 80 11.99 -14.56 -12.49
C ILE A 80 13.17 -13.93 -13.27
N VAL A 81 13.58 -12.72 -12.91
CA VAL A 81 14.65 -11.96 -13.60
C VAL A 81 16.01 -12.10 -12.88
N GLN A 82 16.07 -12.86 -11.79
CA GLN A 82 17.31 -13.26 -11.11
C GLN A 82 17.73 -14.68 -11.48
#